data_AF-A0A516WZU1-F1
#
_entry.id   AF-A0A516WZU1-F1
#
_cell.length_a   1.000
_cell.length_b   1.000
_cell.length_c   1.000
_cell.angle_alpha   90.00
_cell.angle_beta   90.00
_cell.angle_gamma   90.00
#
_symmetry.space_group_name_H-M   'P 1'
#
loop_
_entity.id
_entity.type
_entity.pdbx_description
1 polymer ?
#
loop_
_entity_poly.entity_id
_entity_poly.type
_entity_poly.pdbx_seq_one_letter_code
_entity_poly.pdbx_strand_id
1 'polypeptide(L)' 'MARGDHPQRTPFYGIAMMIGVMVVGTLVATSGASQAVRVPVYVVLFIIGILGAALTFRDYSH' A
#
# COMPACT_ATOMS: atom_id res chain seq x y z
N MET A 1 14.44 34.94 -1.51
CA MET A 1 13.54 34.04 -0.74
C MET A 1 13.92 32.63 -1.13
N ALA A 2 14.49 31.83 -0.21
CA ALA A 2 14.85 30.45 -0.52
C ALA A 2 13.57 29.66 -0.81
N ARG A 3 13.42 29.23 -2.06
CA ARG A 3 12.35 28.33 -2.50
C ARG A 3 12.82 26.93 -2.09
N GLY A 4 12.52 26.49 -0.87
CA GLY A 4 13.23 25.30 -0.33
C GLY A 4 12.46 24.42 0.62
N ASP A 5 11.81 24.96 1.65
CA ASP A 5 11.24 24.10 2.70
C ASP A 5 9.72 23.97 2.54
N HIS A 6 9.30 23.06 1.68
CA HIS A 6 7.96 22.48 1.86
C HIS A 6 8.04 21.49 3.03
N PRO A 7 7.15 21.59 4.03
CA PRO A 7 7.10 20.63 5.13
C PRO A 7 7.01 19.21 4.56
N GLN A 8 7.90 18.32 5.01
CA GLN A 8 7.88 16.92 4.61
C GLN A 8 6.50 16.34 4.88
N ARG A 9 5.87 15.76 3.85
CA ARG A 9 4.55 15.14 3.99
C ARG A 9 4.72 13.82 4.73
N THR A 10 3.88 13.55 5.72
CA THR A 10 3.92 12.28 6.43
C THR A 10 3.37 11.16 5.52
N PRO A 11 4.07 10.03 5.33
CA PRO A 11 3.66 8.96 4.42
C PRO A 11 2.56 8.06 5.00
N PHE A 12 1.70 8.62 5.86
CA PHE A 12 0.73 7.87 6.66
C PHE A 12 -0.19 7.00 5.80
N TYR A 13 -0.70 7.56 4.69
CA TYR A 13 -1.60 6.83 3.80
C TYR A 13 -0.93 5.65 3.11
N GLY A 14 0.31 5.81 2.66
CA GLY A 14 1.07 4.74 2.03
C GLY A 14 1.35 3.60 3.02
N ILE A 15 1.79 3.93 4.23
CA ILE A 15 2.02 2.93 5.29
C ILE A 15 0.72 2.22 5.69
N ALA A 16 -0.38 2.95 5.88
CA ALA A 16 -1.68 2.37 6.21
C ALA A 16 -2.17 1.40 5.13
N MET A 17 -1.99 1.74 3.85
CA MET A 17 -2.28 0.83 2.74
C MET A 17 -1.43 -0.44 2.79
N MET A 18 -0.14 -0.33 3.08
CA MET A 18 0.75 -1.51 3.17
C MET A 18 0.37 -2.43 4.33
N ILE A 19 0.00 -1.87 5.48
CA ILE A 19 -0.54 -2.65 6.60
C ILE A 19 -1.84 -3.36 6.19
N GLY A 20 -2.75 -2.64 5.53
CA GLY A 20 -3.99 -3.22 5.01
C GLY A 20 -3.73 -4.38 4.04
N VAL A 21 -2.79 -4.23 3.12
CA VAL A 21 -2.39 -5.28 2.17
C VAL A 21 -1.88 -6.52 2.90
N MET A 22 -1.03 -6.33 3.91
CA MET A 22 -0.48 -7.43 4.70
C MET A 22 -1.56 -8.18 5.47
N VAL A 23 -2.47 -7.46 6.14
CA VAL A 23 -3.56 -8.05 6.92
C VAL A 23 -4.52 -8.82 6.02
N VAL A 24 -5.03 -8.18 4.96
CA VAL A 24 -5.99 -8.81 4.04
C VAL A 24 -5.35 -9.99 3.31
N GLY A 25 -4.10 -9.85 2.86
CA GLY A 25 -3.36 -10.94 2.22
C GLY A 25 -3.18 -12.16 3.13
N THR A 26 -2.90 -11.93 4.42
CA THR A 26 -2.80 -13.00 5.42
C THR A 26 -4.14 -13.69 5.67
N LEU A 27 -5.21 -12.92 5.82
CA LEU A 27 -6.57 -13.47 6.00
C LEU A 27 -6.99 -14.33 4.80
N VAL A 28 -6.74 -13.84 3.58
CA VAL A 28 -7.06 -14.60 2.36
C VAL A 28 -6.22 -15.87 2.28
N ALA A 29 -4.95 -15.81 2.69
CA ALA A 29 -4.07 -16.97 2.70
C ALA A 29 -4.53 -18.07 3.67
N THR A 30 -5.12 -17.70 4.82
CA THR A 30 -5.55 -18.65 5.87
C THR A 30 -7.03 -19.01 5.81
N SER A 31 -7.85 -18.27 5.04
CA SER A 31 -9.31 -18.43 4.98
C SER A 31 -9.85 -19.74 4.37
N GLY A 32 -9.00 -20.55 3.71
CA GLY A 32 -9.45 -21.71 2.94
C GLY A 32 -10.22 -21.35 1.65
N ALA A 33 -10.21 -20.07 1.22
CA ALA A 33 -10.86 -19.61 0.01
C ALA A 33 -10.38 -20.38 -1.24
N SER A 34 -11.30 -20.59 -2.19
CA SER A 34 -10.99 -21.25 -3.46
C SER A 34 -10.01 -20.42 -4.31
N GLN A 35 -9.26 -21.07 -5.20
CA GLN A 35 -8.30 -20.37 -6.06
C GLN A 35 -8.96 -19.29 -6.93
N ALA A 36 -10.20 -19.53 -7.38
CA ALA A 36 -10.98 -18.57 -8.17
C ALA A 36 -11.22 -17.24 -7.43
N VAL A 37 -11.23 -17.25 -6.09
CA VAL A 37 -11.35 -16.04 -5.26
C VAL A 37 -9.98 -15.49 -4.90
N ARG A 38 -9.03 -16.36 -4.55
CA ARG A 38 -7.69 -15.92 -4.09
C ARG A 38 -6.92 -15.16 -5.17
N VAL A 39 -6.94 -15.63 -6.41
CA VAL A 39 -6.22 -15.00 -7.52
C VAL A 39 -6.64 -13.55 -7.74
N PRO A 40 -7.92 -13.22 -7.99
CA PRO A 40 -8.31 -11.82 -8.21
C PRO A 40 -8.05 -10.95 -6.98
N VAL A 41 -8.21 -11.47 -5.76
CA VAL A 41 -7.90 -10.73 -4.54
C VAL A 41 -6.41 -10.38 -4.46
N TYR A 42 -5.51 -11.32 -4.75
CA TYR A 42 -4.07 -11.03 -4.76
C TYR A 42 -3.67 -10.03 -5.86
N VAL A 43 -4.34 -10.04 -7.02
CA VAL A 43 -4.13 -9.03 -8.06
C VAL A 43 -4.51 -7.63 -7.55
N VAL A 44 -5.66 -7.50 -6.89
CA VAL A 44 -6.09 -6.22 -6.29
C VAL A 44 -5.12 -5.77 -5.20
N LEU A 45 -4.71 -6.68 -4.31
CA LEU A 45 -3.75 -6.38 -3.25
C LEU A 45 -2.39 -5.95 -3.80
N PHE A 46 -1.94 -6.53 -4.91
CA PHE A 46 -0.71 -6.13 -5.59
C PHE A 46 -0.80 -4.70 -6.13
N ILE A 47 -1.91 -4.34 -6.78
CA ILE A 47 -2.15 -2.97 -7.27
C ILE A 47 -2.16 -1.97 -6.09
N ILE A 48 -2.86 -2.30 -5.00
CA ILE A 48 -2.89 -1.45 -3.80
C ILE A 48 -1.48 -1.32 -3.20
N GLY A 49 -0.69 -2.40 -3.19
CA GLY A 49 0.70 -2.37 -2.73
C GLY A 49 1.57 -1.42 -3.54
N ILE A 50 1.45 -1.43 -4.88
CA ILE A 50 2.14 -0.47 -5.75
C ILE A 50 1.72 0.97 -5.42
N LEU A 51 0.42 1.22 -5.26
CA LEU A 51 -0.10 2.56 -4.94
C LEU A 51 0.38 3.03 -3.55
N GLY A 52 0.34 2.15 -2.55
CA GLY A 52 0.82 2.45 -1.20
C GLY A 52 2.32 2.75 -1.17
N ALA A 53 3.12 1.99 -1.91
CA ALA A 53 4.54 2.26 -2.09
C ALA A 53 4.78 3.59 -2.81
N ALA A 54 4.06 3.87 -3.90
CA ALA A 54 4.19 5.12 -4.65
C ALA A 54 3.84 6.34 -3.79
N LEU A 55 2.78 6.28 -2.99
CA LEU A 55 2.42 7.35 -2.04
C LEU A 55 3.50 7.53 -0.97
N THR A 56 4.04 6.44 -0.43
CA THR A 56 5.12 6.49 0.55
C THR A 56 6.37 7.18 -0.02
N PHE A 57 6.82 6.77 -1.21
CA PHE A 57 8.00 7.37 -1.84
C PHE A 57 7.75 8.80 -2.32
N ARG A 58 6.55 9.12 -2.80
CA ARG A 58 6.15 10.50 -3.16
C ARG A 58 6.24 11.42 -1.95
N ASP A 59 5.80 10.96 -0.79
CA ASP A 59 5.81 11.77 0.43
C ASP A 59 7.25 11.92 0.99
N TYR A 60 8.16 11.00 0.66
CA TYR A 60 9.60 11.10 0.96
C TYR A 60 10.45 11.84 -0.08
N SER A 61 10.01 11.96 -1.34
CA SER A 61 10.76 12.66 -2.38
C SER A 61 10.68 14.18 -2.15
N HIS A 62 11.82 14.78 -1.81
CA HIS A 62 12.05 16.23 -1.71
C HIS A 62 12.32 16.86 -3.08
#